data_AF-A0A9P7SUL1-F1
#
_entry.id   AF-A0A9P7SUL1-F1
#
_cell.length_a   1.000
_cell.length_b   1.000
_cell.length_c   1.000
_cell.angle_alpha   90.00
_cell.angle_beta   90.00
_cell.angle_gamma   90.00
#
_symmetry.space_group_name_H-M   'P 1'
#
loop_
_entity.id
_entity.type
_entity.pdbx_description
1 polymer ?
#
loop_
_entity_poly.entity_id
_entity_poly.type
_entity_poly.pdbx_seq_one_letter_code
_entity_poly.pdbx_strand_id
1 'polypeptide(L)'
;MLRRTPCTPAWFYAPNRHAALSSSSSSSPSPSPAAAAAWDKIDSPYNMYNWSLHHLTLCLYLVHELDPRQLDEPFSQPPPPLLVLPDETLMLNPPHAKWLALWKSCQAWRARRPLSMRPIVDIGTMEASLMQQDGSSFPIQLYTSALAVQANIFYHLTSLLLLMHKPRLLNKLAGPDGKLEPMYSSQGWHAQHIAGVASTNEFAEQWDPIVFAALVLVGRELTHKAQQRALRACLRTGAAVTGLVAEDGGEMRSLEDGWRAGQGVG
;
A
#
# COMPACT_ATOMS: atom_id res chain seq x y z
N MET A 1 -57.56 15.02 13.14
CA MET A 1 -56.13 14.75 13.40
C MET A 1 -55.67 13.59 12.53
N LEU A 2 -54.64 13.86 11.72
CA LEU A 2 -53.87 13.04 10.76
C LEU A 2 -54.35 11.63 10.37
N ARG A 3 -54.68 11.49 9.08
CA ARG A 3 -54.67 10.21 8.33
C ARG A 3 -53.23 9.85 7.94
N ARG A 4 -52.93 8.55 8.01
CA ARG A 4 -51.67 7.92 7.57
C ARG A 4 -51.58 7.91 6.04
N THR A 5 -50.39 8.22 5.52
CA THR A 5 -49.91 7.82 4.19
C THR A 5 -48.51 7.21 4.35
N PRO A 6 -48.24 6.00 3.84
CA PRO A 6 -46.89 5.48 3.68
C PRO A 6 -46.36 5.88 2.28
N CYS A 7 -45.26 6.62 2.24
CA CYS A 7 -44.48 6.81 1.00
C CYS A 7 -43.52 5.63 0.83
N THR A 8 -43.81 4.78 -0.15
CA THR A 8 -42.83 3.94 -0.83
C THR A 8 -42.14 4.77 -1.92
N PRO A 9 -40.83 4.61 -2.15
CA PRO A 9 -40.23 4.99 -3.43
C PRO A 9 -40.23 3.76 -4.35
N ALA A 10 -41.03 3.82 -5.41
CA ALA A 10 -40.64 3.30 -6.72
C ALA A 10 -39.32 4.00 -7.12
N TRP A 11 -38.33 3.39 -7.78
CA TRP A 11 -38.34 3.08 -9.21
C TRP A 11 -37.24 2.04 -9.53
N PHE A 12 -37.63 0.96 -10.22
CA PHE A 12 -36.78 0.03 -10.96
C PHE A 12 -37.12 0.22 -12.45
N TYR A 13 -36.12 0.22 -13.36
CA TYR A 13 -36.16 -0.09 -14.81
C TYR A 13 -37.18 0.69 -15.68
N ALA A 14 -36.91 1.31 -16.84
CA ALA A 14 -36.03 1.12 -18.01
C ALA A 14 -36.34 2.31 -18.98
N PRO A 15 -36.04 2.36 -20.31
CA PRO A 15 -35.11 1.63 -21.17
C PRO A 15 -34.21 2.55 -22.05
N ASN A 16 -33.29 1.92 -22.77
CA ASN A 16 -32.47 2.44 -23.87
C ASN A 16 -33.23 3.35 -24.86
N ARG A 17 -32.62 4.47 -25.24
CA ARG A 17 -32.87 5.15 -26.52
C ARG A 17 -31.59 5.19 -27.35
N HIS A 18 -31.66 4.53 -28.49
CA HIS A 18 -30.70 4.58 -29.58
C HIS A 18 -30.41 6.01 -30.03
N ALA A 19 -29.14 6.40 -30.03
CA ALA A 19 -28.62 7.40 -30.93
C ALA A 19 -27.60 6.70 -31.84
N ALA A 20 -27.93 6.66 -33.13
CA ALA A 20 -27.07 6.13 -34.17
C ALA A 20 -25.82 7.01 -34.29
N LEU A 21 -24.65 6.43 -34.04
CA LEU A 21 -23.37 6.99 -34.46
C LEU A 21 -22.66 5.93 -35.30
N SER A 22 -22.29 6.39 -36.50
CA SER A 22 -21.64 5.71 -37.60
C SER A 22 -20.55 4.72 -37.18
N SER A 23 -20.63 3.52 -37.73
CA SER A 23 -19.58 2.52 -37.76
C SER A 23 -18.36 3.03 -38.55
N SER A 24 -17.32 3.47 -37.85
CA SER A 24 -15.95 3.51 -38.38
C SER A 24 -15.19 2.33 -37.78
N SER A 25 -15.07 1.26 -38.55
CA SER A 25 -14.19 0.14 -38.24
C SER A 25 -12.73 0.61 -38.31
N SER A 26 -12.22 1.14 -37.20
CA SER A 26 -10.79 1.31 -37.00
C SER A 26 -10.25 0.02 -36.39
N SER A 27 -9.72 -0.84 -37.26
CA SER A 27 -8.86 -1.94 -36.83
C SER A 27 -7.64 -1.34 -36.15
N SER A 28 -7.69 -1.24 -34.82
CA SER A 28 -6.51 -0.95 -34.03
C SER A 28 -5.51 -2.09 -34.28
N PRO A 29 -4.27 -1.82 -34.69
CA PRO A 29 -3.30 -2.88 -34.89
C PRO A 29 -3.08 -3.58 -33.55
N SER A 30 -3.35 -4.88 -33.51
CA SER A 30 -2.95 -5.72 -32.39
C SER A 30 -1.44 -5.55 -32.19
N PRO A 31 -0.97 -5.34 -30.94
CA PRO A 31 0.44 -5.12 -30.69
C PRO A 31 1.25 -6.30 -31.21
N SER A 32 2.40 -6.01 -31.84
CA SER A 32 3.36 -7.02 -32.29
C SER A 32 3.65 -8.01 -31.16
N PRO A 33 3.81 -9.32 -31.43
CA PRO A 33 4.16 -10.33 -30.43
C PRO A 33 5.40 -9.94 -29.59
N ALA A 34 6.34 -9.20 -30.19
CA ALA A 34 7.53 -8.70 -29.49
C ALA A 34 7.22 -7.53 -28.53
N ALA A 35 6.26 -6.67 -28.89
CA ALA A 35 5.78 -5.61 -28.00
C ALA A 35 4.96 -6.20 -26.86
N ALA A 36 4.04 -7.13 -27.14
CA ALA A 36 3.28 -7.86 -26.12
C ALA A 36 4.20 -8.61 -25.13
N ALA A 37 5.25 -9.28 -25.63
CA ALA A 37 6.26 -9.94 -24.80
C ALA A 37 7.12 -8.95 -23.97
N ALA A 38 7.29 -7.70 -24.42
CA ALA A 38 7.94 -6.66 -23.64
C ALA A 38 7.03 -6.13 -22.52
N TRP A 39 5.71 -6.01 -22.77
CA TRP A 39 4.73 -5.67 -21.73
C TRP A 39 4.61 -6.77 -20.67
N ASP A 40 4.62 -8.05 -21.06
CA ASP A 40 4.65 -9.18 -20.11
C ASP A 40 5.88 -9.18 -19.20
N LYS A 41 7.03 -8.70 -19.69
CA LYS A 41 8.23 -8.52 -18.87
C LYS A 41 8.09 -7.33 -17.91
N ILE A 42 7.51 -6.22 -18.36
CA ILE A 42 7.33 -5.02 -17.52
C ILE A 42 6.33 -5.28 -16.39
N ASP A 43 5.23 -5.98 -16.69
CA ASP A 43 4.17 -6.33 -15.72
C ASP A 43 4.48 -7.59 -14.90
N SER A 44 5.70 -8.12 -15.04
CA SER A 44 6.16 -9.27 -14.25
C SER A 44 6.12 -8.95 -12.76
N PRO A 45 5.60 -9.86 -11.91
CA PRO A 45 5.58 -9.70 -10.47
C PRO A 45 6.94 -9.34 -9.85
N TYR A 46 8.01 -9.89 -10.42
CA TYR A 46 9.38 -9.61 -9.99
C TYR A 46 9.76 -8.13 -10.15
N ASN A 47 9.39 -7.52 -11.29
CA ASN A 47 9.70 -6.12 -11.56
C ASN A 47 8.88 -5.17 -10.68
N MET A 48 7.62 -5.51 -10.42
CA MET A 48 6.77 -4.72 -9.52
C MET A 48 7.26 -4.78 -8.07
N TYR A 49 7.75 -5.94 -7.63
CA TYR A 49 8.42 -6.09 -6.35
C TYR A 49 9.70 -5.23 -6.28
N ASN A 50 10.62 -5.35 -7.23
CA ASN A 50 11.86 -4.57 -7.26
C ASN A 50 11.59 -3.06 -7.27
N TRP A 51 10.59 -2.62 -8.03
CA TRP A 51 10.18 -1.22 -8.03
C TRP A 51 9.77 -0.74 -6.64
N SER A 52 8.96 -1.53 -5.93
CA SER A 52 8.47 -1.17 -4.60
C SER A 52 9.59 -1.09 -3.57
N LEU A 53 10.55 -2.02 -3.66
CA LEU A 53 11.74 -2.02 -2.80
C LEU A 53 12.62 -0.80 -3.08
N HIS A 54 12.88 -0.50 -4.35
CA HIS A 54 13.65 0.68 -4.74
C HIS A 54 12.99 1.98 -4.22
N HIS A 55 11.68 2.12 -4.36
CA HIS A 55 10.96 3.31 -3.86
C HIS A 55 11.01 3.44 -2.34
N LEU A 56 10.93 2.32 -1.62
CA LEU A 56 11.14 2.30 -0.18
C LEU A 56 12.57 2.75 0.17
N THR A 57 13.58 2.26 -0.54
CA THR A 57 14.98 2.70 -0.36
C THR A 57 15.10 4.21 -0.57
N LEU A 58 14.58 4.76 -1.67
CA LEU A 58 14.62 6.20 -1.91
C LEU A 58 13.90 7.01 -0.81
N CYS A 59 12.79 6.49 -0.30
CA CYS A 59 12.07 7.10 0.81
C CYS A 59 12.89 7.10 2.09
N LEU A 60 13.58 6.00 2.42
CA LEU A 60 14.45 5.93 3.60
C LEU A 60 15.62 6.92 3.49
N TYR A 61 16.24 7.03 2.31
CA TYR A 61 17.29 8.03 2.05
C TYR A 61 16.77 9.45 2.24
N LEU A 62 15.56 9.74 1.76
CA LEU A 62 14.92 11.04 1.95
C LEU A 62 14.63 11.34 3.42
N VAL A 63 14.06 10.37 4.15
CA VAL A 63 13.63 10.53 5.55
C VAL A 63 14.82 10.66 6.50
N HIS A 64 15.91 9.93 6.23
CA HIS A 64 17.10 9.91 7.08
C HIS A 64 18.23 10.82 6.58
N GLU A 65 17.98 11.63 5.54
CA GLU A 65 18.95 12.57 4.96
C GLU A 65 20.29 11.90 4.59
N LEU A 66 20.25 10.65 4.12
CA LEU A 66 21.43 9.87 3.76
C LEU A 66 22.01 10.32 2.41
N ASP A 67 23.34 10.27 2.26
CA ASP A 67 23.99 10.60 0.98
C ASP A 67 23.76 9.47 -0.03
N PRO A 68 23.07 9.73 -1.17
CA PRO A 68 22.83 8.73 -2.21
C PRO A 68 24.10 8.09 -2.78
N ARG A 69 25.27 8.73 -2.64
CA ARG A 69 26.56 8.14 -3.02
C ARG A 69 26.97 6.94 -2.17
N GLN A 70 26.27 6.69 -1.06
CA GLN A 70 26.44 5.50 -0.21
C GLN A 70 25.58 4.31 -0.68
N LEU A 71 24.78 4.47 -1.75
CA LEU A 71 24.19 3.33 -2.45
C LEU A 71 25.31 2.59 -3.18
N ASP A 72 25.82 1.52 -2.58
CA ASP A 72 26.52 0.48 -3.35
C ASP A 72 25.51 -0.08 -4.35
N GLU A 73 25.60 0.31 -5.62
CA GLU A 73 24.77 -0.13 -6.77
C GLU A 73 24.39 -1.63 -6.70
N PRO A 74 23.22 -2.03 -6.14
CA PRO A 74 22.82 -3.43 -6.08
C PRO A 74 21.81 -3.76 -7.19
N PHE A 75 21.37 -2.76 -7.97
CA PHE A 75 20.29 -2.88 -8.95
C PHE A 75 20.82 -2.54 -10.34
N SER A 76 21.82 -3.29 -10.81
CA SER A 76 22.41 -3.15 -12.16
C SER A 76 21.44 -3.48 -13.32
N GLN A 77 20.14 -3.61 -13.06
CA GLN A 77 19.13 -3.79 -14.09
C GLN A 77 18.30 -2.50 -14.23
N PRO A 78 18.25 -1.89 -15.43
CA PRO A 78 17.44 -0.72 -15.65
C PRO A 78 15.96 -1.09 -15.40
N PRO A 79 15.25 -0.27 -14.61
CA PRO A 79 13.86 -0.52 -14.29
C PRO A 79 12.97 -0.41 -15.54
N PRO A 80 11.84 -1.12 -15.57
CA PRO A 80 11.01 -1.16 -16.76
C PRO A 80 10.42 0.22 -17.14
N PRO A 81 10.29 0.54 -18.45
CA PRO A 81 10.02 1.89 -18.99
C PRO A 81 8.74 2.62 -18.55
N LEU A 82 7.82 1.96 -17.83
CA LEU A 82 6.50 2.53 -17.47
C LEU A 82 6.39 2.97 -16.02
N LEU A 83 7.33 2.49 -15.21
CA LEU A 83 7.50 2.92 -13.85
C LEU A 83 8.57 3.98 -13.91
N VAL A 84 8.17 5.22 -14.19
CA VAL A 84 9.08 6.37 -14.11
C VAL A 84 9.74 6.29 -12.75
N LEU A 85 10.98 5.79 -12.71
CA LEU A 85 11.79 6.00 -11.54
C LEU A 85 11.86 7.52 -11.38
N PRO A 86 11.83 8.01 -10.15
CA PRO A 86 12.37 9.32 -9.92
C PRO A 86 13.77 9.29 -10.54
N ASP A 87 13.98 10.07 -11.61
CA ASP A 87 15.24 10.17 -12.34
C ASP A 87 16.41 10.21 -11.34
N GLU A 88 17.60 9.70 -11.67
CA GLU A 88 18.76 9.82 -10.76
C GLU A 88 18.99 11.29 -10.32
N THR A 89 18.56 12.23 -11.18
CA THR A 89 18.52 13.67 -10.90
C THR A 89 17.57 14.07 -9.76
N LEU A 90 16.62 13.21 -9.36
CA LEU A 90 15.75 13.42 -8.21
C LEU A 90 16.55 13.56 -6.92
N MET A 91 17.71 12.92 -6.85
CA MET A 91 18.62 13.08 -5.71
C MET A 91 19.25 14.47 -5.61
N LEU A 92 19.20 15.26 -6.69
CA LEU A 92 19.67 16.65 -6.72
C LEU A 92 18.56 17.66 -6.42
N ASN A 93 17.30 17.24 -6.43
CA ASN A 93 16.16 18.12 -6.15
C ASN A 93 16.08 18.54 -4.67
N PRO A 94 15.47 19.68 -4.34
CA PRO A 94 15.24 20.04 -2.95
C PRO A 94 14.29 19.03 -2.27
N PRO A 95 14.39 18.81 -0.94
CA PRO A 95 13.68 17.73 -0.23
C PRO A 95 12.16 17.68 -0.48
N HIS A 96 11.50 18.83 -0.56
CA HIS A 96 10.07 18.90 -0.82
C HIS A 96 9.68 18.42 -2.23
N ALA A 97 10.54 18.65 -3.23
CA ALA A 97 10.33 18.18 -4.59
C ALA A 97 10.59 16.67 -4.69
N LYS A 98 11.61 16.15 -3.97
CA LYS A 98 11.83 14.70 -3.83
C LYS A 98 10.62 14.01 -3.23
N TRP A 99 10.12 14.53 -2.12
CA TRP A 99 8.94 14.02 -1.44
C TRP A 99 7.73 13.97 -2.38
N LEU A 100 7.46 15.07 -3.09
CA LEU A 100 6.30 15.16 -3.98
C LEU A 100 6.40 14.20 -5.16
N ALA A 101 7.59 14.03 -5.72
CA ALA A 101 7.81 13.09 -6.82
C ALA A 101 7.67 11.63 -6.36
N LEU A 102 8.27 11.25 -5.22
CA LEU A 102 8.09 9.92 -4.64
C LEU A 102 6.62 9.64 -4.31
N TRP A 103 5.93 10.61 -3.71
CA TRP A 103 4.50 10.49 -3.43
C TRP A 103 3.69 10.25 -4.70
N LYS A 104 3.87 11.09 -5.73
CA LYS A 104 3.19 10.93 -7.03
C LYS A 104 3.51 9.58 -7.69
N SER A 105 4.75 9.13 -7.61
CA SER A 105 5.18 7.83 -8.14
C SER A 105 4.46 6.68 -7.43
N CYS A 106 4.38 6.70 -6.09
CA CYS A 106 3.62 5.72 -5.31
C CYS A 106 2.15 5.69 -5.69
N GLN A 107 1.51 6.84 -5.83
CA GLN A 107 0.10 6.91 -6.23
C GLN A 107 -0.12 6.41 -7.67
N ALA A 108 0.80 6.73 -8.58
CA ALA A 108 0.76 6.24 -9.95
C ALA A 108 0.91 4.72 -10.03
N TRP A 109 1.83 4.13 -9.26
CA TRP A 109 1.97 2.68 -9.16
C TRP A 109 0.69 2.03 -8.63
N ARG A 110 0.13 2.54 -7.53
CA ARG A 110 -1.11 1.98 -6.97
C ARG A 110 -2.27 2.01 -7.97
N ALA A 111 -2.39 3.07 -8.77
CA ALA A 111 -3.42 3.19 -9.80
C ALA A 111 -3.18 2.26 -11.01
N ARG A 112 -1.92 2.05 -11.39
CA ARG A 112 -1.55 1.35 -12.64
C ARG A 112 -1.10 -0.09 -12.45
N ARG A 113 -0.90 -0.57 -11.21
CA ARG A 113 -0.34 -1.90 -10.96
C ARG A 113 -1.12 -3.01 -11.70
N PRO A 114 -0.41 -4.01 -12.24
CA PRO A 114 -1.02 -5.09 -13.02
C PRO A 114 -1.96 -5.94 -12.17
N LEU A 115 -2.82 -6.73 -12.81
CA LEU A 115 -3.80 -7.59 -12.12
C LEU A 115 -3.13 -8.57 -11.14
N SER A 116 -1.94 -9.08 -11.49
CA SER A 116 -1.12 -9.95 -10.62
C SER A 116 -0.70 -9.29 -9.29
N MET A 117 -0.74 -7.95 -9.22
CA MET A 117 -0.40 -7.15 -8.04
C MET A 117 -1.63 -6.59 -7.32
N ARG A 118 -2.84 -6.94 -7.76
CA ARG A 118 -4.08 -6.53 -7.12
C ARG A 118 -4.62 -7.64 -6.24
N PRO A 119 -5.29 -7.29 -5.12
CA PRO A 119 -5.97 -8.29 -4.33
C PRO A 119 -7.11 -8.92 -5.14
N ILE A 120 -7.30 -10.23 -4.99
CA ILE A 120 -8.44 -10.98 -5.53
C ILE A 120 -9.69 -10.83 -4.64
N VAL A 121 -9.48 -10.50 -3.37
CA VAL A 121 -10.53 -10.14 -2.41
C VAL A 121 -10.08 -8.86 -1.73
N ASP A 122 -10.91 -7.81 -1.74
CA ASP A 122 -10.62 -6.51 -1.12
C ASP A 122 -11.84 -6.08 -0.30
N ILE A 123 -11.73 -6.21 1.02
CA ILE A 123 -12.78 -5.88 1.99
C ILE A 123 -12.22 -4.80 2.92
N GLY A 124 -12.91 -3.67 2.97
CA GLY A 124 -12.52 -2.52 3.78
C GLY A 124 -12.64 -2.80 5.28
N THR A 125 -12.01 -1.94 6.09
CA THR A 125 -12.04 -1.99 7.57
C THR A 125 -13.47 -2.09 8.13
N MET A 126 -14.43 -1.35 7.54
CA MET A 126 -15.80 -1.29 8.03
C MET A 126 -16.53 -2.62 7.79
N GLU A 127 -16.42 -3.19 6.60
CA GLU A 127 -17.00 -4.48 6.25
C GLU A 127 -16.29 -5.62 6.99
N ALA A 128 -14.96 -5.55 7.14
CA ALA A 128 -14.17 -6.54 7.88
C ALA A 128 -14.59 -6.61 9.36
N SER A 129 -14.98 -5.49 9.97
CA SER A 129 -15.49 -5.45 11.35
C SER A 129 -16.74 -6.32 11.58
N LEU A 130 -17.53 -6.56 10.53
CA LEU A 130 -18.72 -7.42 10.58
C LEU A 130 -18.38 -8.90 10.38
N MET A 131 -17.21 -9.19 9.83
CA MET A 131 -16.80 -10.56 9.45
C MET A 131 -15.79 -11.16 10.44
N GLN A 132 -14.92 -10.34 11.02
CA GLN A 132 -13.86 -10.76 11.91
C GLN A 132 -14.37 -10.88 13.35
N GLN A 133 -14.49 -12.13 13.83
CA GLN A 133 -14.95 -12.41 15.19
C GLN A 133 -13.96 -11.97 16.27
N ASP A 134 -12.68 -11.80 15.93
CA ASP A 134 -11.65 -11.36 16.88
C ASP A 134 -11.75 -9.86 17.22
N GLY A 135 -12.56 -9.10 16.48
CA GLY A 135 -12.76 -7.67 16.62
C GLY A 135 -11.59 -6.82 16.13
N SER A 136 -10.61 -7.39 15.43
CA SER A 136 -9.44 -6.65 14.93
C SER A 136 -9.82 -5.59 13.90
N SER A 137 -10.81 -5.89 13.06
CA SER A 137 -11.33 -5.00 12.01
C SER A 137 -10.24 -4.51 11.05
N PHE A 138 -9.18 -5.29 10.82
CA PHE A 138 -8.21 -4.96 9.79
C PHE A 138 -8.82 -5.20 8.40
N PRO A 139 -8.50 -4.38 7.39
CA PRO A 139 -8.94 -4.64 6.02
C PRO A 139 -8.46 -6.02 5.56
N ILE A 140 -9.31 -6.73 4.81
CA ILE A 140 -8.99 -8.08 4.32
C ILE A 140 -8.64 -7.98 2.84
N GLN A 141 -7.36 -8.21 2.54
CA GLN A 141 -6.85 -8.22 1.17
C GLN A 141 -6.12 -9.54 0.90
N LEU A 142 -6.70 -10.38 0.03
CA LEU A 142 -6.08 -11.64 -0.37
C LEU A 142 -5.38 -11.48 -1.71
N TYR A 143 -4.14 -11.94 -1.78
CA TYR A 143 -3.32 -11.91 -2.98
C TYR A 143 -3.00 -13.33 -3.47
N THR A 144 -2.60 -13.45 -4.73
CA THR A 144 -2.29 -14.74 -5.36
C THR A 144 -0.81 -15.11 -5.28
N SER A 145 0.05 -14.24 -4.73
CA SER A 145 1.48 -14.51 -4.57
C SER A 145 2.10 -13.72 -3.42
N ALA A 146 3.17 -14.27 -2.84
CA ALA A 146 3.97 -13.59 -1.81
C ALA A 146 4.60 -12.28 -2.32
N LEU A 147 5.04 -12.22 -3.58
CA LEU A 147 5.59 -11.00 -4.18
C LEU A 147 4.54 -9.88 -4.22
N ALA A 148 3.28 -10.21 -4.51
CA ALA A 148 2.20 -9.23 -4.49
C ALA A 148 1.89 -8.74 -3.07
N VAL A 149 1.93 -9.63 -2.07
CA VAL A 149 1.83 -9.26 -0.65
C VAL A 149 2.92 -8.27 -0.27
N GLN A 150 4.18 -8.62 -0.52
CA GLN A 150 5.34 -7.80 -0.17
C GLN A 150 5.32 -6.45 -0.88
N ALA A 151 5.09 -6.43 -2.21
CA ALA A 151 5.07 -5.19 -2.98
C ALA A 151 3.98 -4.21 -2.51
N ASN A 152 2.79 -4.72 -2.17
CA ASN A 152 1.73 -3.87 -1.62
C ASN A 152 2.06 -3.40 -0.19
N ILE A 153 2.65 -4.24 0.67
CA ILE A 153 3.13 -3.81 1.99
C ILE A 153 4.19 -2.70 1.85
N PHE A 154 5.15 -2.85 0.93
CA PHE A 154 6.20 -1.86 0.69
C PHE A 154 5.65 -0.54 0.14
N TYR A 155 4.63 -0.61 -0.74
CA TYR A 155 3.87 0.57 -1.14
C TYR A 155 3.25 1.27 0.08
N HIS A 156 2.53 0.54 0.94
CA HIS A 156 1.89 1.15 2.11
C HIS A 156 2.92 1.70 3.10
N LEU A 157 4.04 1.01 3.31
CA LEU A 157 5.13 1.45 4.17
C LEU A 157 5.77 2.74 3.64
N THR A 158 6.08 2.78 2.34
CA THR A 158 6.65 3.97 1.68
C THR A 158 5.70 5.16 1.83
N SER A 159 4.41 4.99 1.51
CA SER A 159 3.41 6.04 1.68
C SER A 159 3.26 6.49 3.13
N LEU A 160 3.28 5.56 4.09
CA LEU A 160 3.22 5.88 5.52
C LEU A 160 4.41 6.76 5.94
N LEU A 161 5.64 6.36 5.59
CA LEU A 161 6.85 7.12 5.91
C LEU A 161 6.84 8.51 5.28
N LEU A 162 6.39 8.63 4.02
CA LEU A 162 6.20 9.92 3.37
C LEU A 162 5.17 10.78 4.11
N LEU A 163 4.02 10.22 4.53
CA LEU A 163 3.02 10.98 5.28
C LEU A 163 3.52 11.42 6.65
N MET A 164 4.35 10.61 7.33
CA MET A 164 4.99 10.98 8.61
C MET A 164 5.97 12.15 8.44
N HIS A 165 6.63 12.24 7.29
CA HIS A 165 7.63 13.27 6.99
C HIS A 165 7.14 14.31 5.97
N LYS A 166 5.81 14.52 5.89
CA LYS A 166 5.21 15.43 4.92
C LYS A 166 5.74 16.86 5.11
N PRO A 167 6.39 17.48 4.10
CA PRO A 167 6.88 18.85 4.19
C PRO A 167 5.73 19.85 4.48
N ARG A 168 5.86 20.61 5.57
CA ARG A 168 4.82 21.54 6.07
C ARG A 168 4.38 22.58 5.03
N LEU A 169 5.26 22.95 4.10
CA LEU A 169 5.02 23.97 3.08
C LEU A 169 4.24 23.47 1.85
N LEU A 170 4.08 22.16 1.67
CA LEU A 170 3.35 21.60 0.52
C LEU A 170 1.85 21.87 0.57
N ASN A 171 1.29 22.11 1.76
CA ASN A 171 -0.11 22.55 1.90
C ASN A 171 -0.36 23.92 1.25
N LYS A 172 0.71 24.69 0.95
CA LYS A 172 0.65 26.02 0.32
C LYS A 172 1.07 26.02 -1.16
N LEU A 173 1.77 24.99 -1.63
CA LEU A 173 2.28 24.89 -3.01
C LEU A 173 1.40 24.05 -3.94
N ALA A 174 0.42 23.33 -3.42
CA ALA A 174 -0.50 22.58 -4.24
C ALA A 174 -1.50 23.55 -4.89
N GLY A 175 -1.44 23.70 -6.22
CA GLY A 175 -2.29 24.62 -7.00
C GLY A 175 -3.80 24.34 -6.90
N PRO A 176 -4.63 24.96 -7.74
CA PRO A 176 -6.10 24.83 -7.68
C PRO A 176 -6.62 23.38 -7.71
N ASP A 177 -5.87 22.47 -8.35
CA ASP A 177 -6.17 21.02 -8.44
C ASP A 177 -5.34 20.17 -7.46
N GLY A 178 -4.60 20.80 -6.54
CA GLY A 178 -3.56 20.23 -5.69
C GLY A 178 -4.03 19.44 -4.47
N LYS A 179 -5.27 18.97 -4.46
CA LYS A 179 -5.73 18.07 -3.39
C LYS A 179 -5.07 16.71 -3.61
N LEU A 180 -4.20 16.31 -2.68
CA LEU A 180 -3.87 14.90 -2.51
C LEU A 180 -5.19 14.13 -2.40
N GLU A 181 -5.37 13.06 -3.18
CA GLU A 181 -6.56 12.21 -3.11
C GLU A 181 -6.85 11.84 -1.64
N PRO A 182 -8.03 12.21 -1.08
CA PRO A 182 -8.22 12.30 0.37
C PRO A 182 -8.03 10.98 1.12
N MET A 183 -8.40 9.85 0.50
CA MET A 183 -8.44 8.56 1.19
C MET A 183 -7.05 7.95 1.39
N TYR A 184 -6.16 8.09 0.40
CA TYR A 184 -4.78 7.57 0.46
C TYR A 184 -3.83 8.46 1.26
N SER A 185 -4.35 9.51 1.90
CA SER A 185 -3.54 10.48 2.65
C SER A 185 -3.55 10.24 4.16
N SER A 186 -4.15 9.14 4.63
CA SER A 186 -4.27 8.80 6.04
C SER A 186 -3.19 7.82 6.49
N GLN A 187 -2.37 8.23 7.46
CA GLN A 187 -1.36 7.35 8.08
C GLN A 187 -2.00 6.09 8.68
N GLY A 188 -3.12 6.25 9.40
CA GLY A 188 -3.85 5.13 10.00
C GLY A 188 -4.38 4.13 8.97
N TRP A 189 -4.79 4.62 7.79
CA TRP A 189 -5.25 3.75 6.70
C TRP A 189 -4.10 2.85 6.18
N HIS A 190 -2.92 3.42 5.96
CA HIS A 190 -1.74 2.64 5.56
C HIS A 190 -1.28 1.66 6.66
N ALA A 191 -1.28 2.09 7.91
CA ALA A 191 -0.90 1.25 9.04
C ALA A 191 -1.83 0.02 9.18
N GLN A 192 -3.14 0.23 9.07
CA GLN A 192 -4.13 -0.84 9.08
C GLN A 192 -3.99 -1.78 7.88
N HIS A 193 -3.66 -1.25 6.69
CA HIS A 193 -3.43 -2.09 5.51
C HIS A 193 -2.19 -2.97 5.66
N ILE A 194 -1.08 -2.46 6.21
CA ILE A 194 0.12 -3.26 6.48
C ILE A 194 -0.22 -4.44 7.40
N ALA A 195 -0.87 -4.14 8.53
CA ALA A 195 -1.25 -5.17 9.49
C ALA A 195 -2.27 -6.17 8.92
N GLY A 196 -3.28 -5.68 8.18
CA GLY A 196 -4.30 -6.50 7.55
C GLY A 196 -3.73 -7.44 6.50
N VAL A 197 -3.01 -6.90 5.52
CA VAL A 197 -2.40 -7.67 4.42
C VAL A 197 -1.49 -8.78 4.97
N ALA A 198 -0.64 -8.47 5.96
CA ALA A 198 0.24 -9.48 6.55
C ALA A 198 -0.51 -10.55 7.37
N SER A 199 -1.65 -10.19 7.98
CA SER A 199 -2.44 -11.11 8.81
C SER A 199 -3.39 -11.99 8.01
N THR A 200 -3.76 -11.58 6.79
CA THR A 200 -4.78 -12.30 5.99
C THR A 200 -4.20 -13.23 4.94
N ASN A 201 -2.90 -13.15 4.66
CA ASN A 201 -2.21 -14.00 3.69
C ASN A 201 -1.30 -15.00 4.43
N GLU A 202 -1.15 -16.20 3.87
CA GLU A 202 -0.50 -17.34 4.53
C GLU A 202 0.68 -17.92 3.72
N PHE A 203 1.37 -17.09 2.92
CA PHE A 203 2.54 -17.56 2.17
C PHE A 203 3.76 -17.69 3.10
N ALA A 204 4.52 -18.76 2.98
CA ALA A 204 5.76 -18.91 3.74
C ALA A 204 6.80 -17.85 3.32
N GLU A 205 6.82 -17.52 2.03
CA GLU A 205 7.77 -16.60 1.42
C GLU A 205 7.43 -15.12 1.67
N GLN A 206 6.26 -14.77 2.24
CA GLN A 206 5.90 -13.36 2.45
C GLN A 206 6.72 -12.69 3.56
N TRP A 207 7.30 -13.49 4.46
CA TRP A 207 7.96 -13.03 5.69
C TRP A 207 9.38 -12.49 5.44
N ASP A 208 9.45 -11.43 4.64
CA ASP A 208 10.66 -10.65 4.43
C ASP A 208 11.00 -9.80 5.68
N PRO A 209 12.29 -9.59 6.03
CA PRO A 209 12.68 -8.75 7.17
C PRO A 209 12.06 -7.35 7.16
N ILE A 210 11.84 -6.76 5.99
CA ILE A 210 11.18 -5.45 5.84
C ILE A 210 9.70 -5.55 6.22
N VAL A 211 9.02 -6.68 5.95
CA VAL A 211 7.64 -6.90 6.39
C VAL A 211 7.57 -6.94 7.92
N PHE A 212 8.52 -7.59 8.60
CA PHE A 212 8.61 -7.53 10.06
C PHE A 212 8.83 -6.11 10.57
N ALA A 213 9.78 -5.38 9.99
CA ALA A 213 10.04 -4.00 10.36
C ALA A 213 8.79 -3.12 10.18
N ALA A 214 8.03 -3.32 9.10
CA ALA A 214 6.76 -2.64 8.85
C ALA A 214 5.72 -2.94 9.93
N LEU A 215 5.57 -4.21 10.31
CA LEU A 215 4.64 -4.64 11.37
C LEU A 215 5.04 -4.11 12.75
N VAL A 216 6.33 -4.06 13.06
CA VAL A 216 6.82 -3.45 14.30
C VAL A 216 6.55 -1.96 14.30
N LEU A 217 6.83 -1.27 13.19
CA LEU A 217 6.59 0.16 13.05
C LEU A 217 5.10 0.50 13.27
N VAL A 218 4.19 -0.16 12.56
CA VAL A 218 2.75 0.14 12.66
C VAL A 218 2.16 -0.33 13.99
N GLY A 219 2.75 -1.36 14.61
CA GLY A 219 2.34 -1.85 15.92
C GLY A 219 2.47 -0.81 17.01
N ARG A 220 3.47 0.08 16.95
CA ARG A 220 3.68 1.15 17.94
C ARG A 220 2.49 2.12 18.02
N GLU A 221 1.76 2.29 16.92
CA GLU A 221 0.61 3.20 16.82
C GLU A 221 -0.74 2.53 17.11
N LEU A 222 -0.77 1.20 17.31
CA LEU A 222 -2.01 0.48 17.60
C LEU A 222 -2.48 0.72 19.03
N THR A 223 -3.68 1.29 19.18
CA THR A 223 -4.31 1.52 20.49
C THR A 223 -5.37 0.48 20.84
N HIS A 224 -5.98 -0.18 19.84
CA HIS A 224 -7.07 -1.12 20.05
C HIS A 224 -6.57 -2.52 20.44
N LYS A 225 -7.10 -3.08 21.54
CA LYS A 225 -6.69 -4.38 22.08
C LYS A 225 -6.83 -5.55 21.11
N ALA A 226 -7.90 -5.60 20.33
CA ALA A 226 -8.06 -6.68 19.35
C ALA A 226 -7.01 -6.59 18.23
N GLN A 227 -6.70 -5.37 17.77
CA GLN A 227 -5.66 -5.14 16.76
C GLN A 227 -4.27 -5.51 17.27
N GLN A 228 -3.95 -5.12 18.51
CA GLN A 228 -2.69 -5.52 19.17
C GLN A 228 -2.57 -7.05 19.27
N ARG A 229 -3.63 -7.77 19.65
CA ARG A 229 -3.64 -9.23 19.71
C ARG A 229 -3.47 -9.88 18.33
N ALA A 230 -4.16 -9.39 17.32
CA ALA A 230 -4.06 -9.89 15.95
C ALA A 230 -2.66 -9.67 15.37
N LEU A 231 -2.10 -8.46 15.49
CA LEU A 231 -0.72 -8.17 15.09
C LEU A 231 0.29 -9.07 15.82
N ARG A 232 0.06 -9.29 17.12
CA ARG A 232 0.89 -10.20 17.92
C ARG A 232 0.87 -11.63 17.38
N ALA A 233 -0.29 -12.15 17.03
CA ALA A 233 -0.42 -13.48 16.44
C ALA A 233 0.28 -13.56 15.07
N CYS A 234 0.10 -12.53 14.25
CA CYS A 234 0.76 -12.37 12.94
C CYS A 234 2.30 -12.42 13.07
N LEU A 235 2.89 -11.58 13.93
CA LEU A 235 4.33 -11.55 14.18
C LEU A 235 4.88 -12.89 14.70
N ARG A 236 4.14 -13.57 15.59
CA ARG A 236 4.53 -14.91 16.08
C ARG A 236 4.51 -15.96 14.97
N THR A 237 3.54 -15.89 14.07
CA THR A 237 3.44 -16.81 12.93
C THR A 237 4.62 -16.62 12.00
N GLY A 238 4.93 -15.38 11.62
CA GLY A 238 6.10 -15.10 10.79
C GLY A 238 7.41 -15.55 11.42
N ALA A 239 7.61 -15.29 12.72
CA ALA A 239 8.82 -15.67 13.43
C ALA A 239 9.00 -17.20 13.45
N ALA A 240 7.91 -17.94 13.63
CA ALA A 240 7.93 -19.40 13.58
C ALA A 240 8.30 -19.94 12.19
N VAL A 241 7.79 -19.31 11.11
CA VAL A 241 8.07 -19.74 9.72
C VAL A 241 9.52 -19.46 9.32
N THR A 242 10.01 -18.27 9.62
CA THR A 242 11.33 -17.82 9.13
C THR A 242 12.49 -18.33 9.97
N GLY A 243 12.22 -18.78 11.19
CA GLY A 243 13.29 -18.97 12.16
C GLY A 243 14.02 -17.67 12.48
N LEU A 244 13.47 -16.50 12.11
CA LEU A 244 13.81 -15.22 12.72
C LEU A 244 13.25 -15.29 14.13
N VAL A 245 13.94 -16.07 14.94
CA VAL A 245 13.72 -16.10 16.35
C VAL A 245 14.10 -14.71 16.79
N ALA A 246 13.09 -13.94 17.19
CA ALA A 246 13.29 -12.96 18.22
C ALA A 246 13.79 -13.73 19.46
N GLU A 247 15.05 -14.17 19.47
CA GLU A 247 15.64 -14.99 20.54
C GLU A 247 15.51 -14.26 21.88
N ASP A 248 15.40 -12.94 21.84
CA ASP A 248 15.05 -12.14 22.99
C ASP A 248 13.75 -11.35 22.83
N GLY A 249 12.80 -11.72 21.98
CA GLY A 249 11.49 -11.05 21.90
C GLY A 249 11.53 -9.52 21.91
N GLY A 250 12.64 -8.86 21.52
CA GLY A 250 12.98 -7.52 22.03
C GLY A 250 12.00 -6.46 21.54
N GLU A 251 11.81 -6.42 20.22
CA GLU A 251 10.82 -5.55 19.59
C GLU A 251 9.39 -5.92 20.00
N MET A 252 9.10 -7.21 20.15
CA MET A 252 7.76 -7.67 20.54
C MET A 252 7.42 -7.29 21.99
N ARG A 253 8.37 -7.45 22.90
CA ARG A 253 8.28 -7.02 24.29
C ARG A 253 8.21 -5.51 24.37
N SER A 254 9.02 -4.80 23.60
CA SER A 254 8.96 -3.33 23.49
C SER A 254 7.59 -2.85 23.03
N LEU A 255 6.97 -3.52 22.06
CA LEU A 255 5.59 -3.23 21.64
C LEU A 255 4.60 -3.47 22.77
N GLU A 256 4.67 -4.65 23.42
CA GLU A 256 3.78 -5.00 24.53
C GLU A 256 3.90 -4.02 25.70
N ASP A 257 5.12 -3.60 26.05
CA ASP A 257 5.39 -2.64 27.11
C ASP A 257 4.85 -1.25 26.75
N GLY A 258 5.05 -0.81 25.50
CA GLY A 258 4.47 0.42 24.99
C GLY A 258 2.94 0.43 25.06
N TRP A 259 2.31 -0.69 24.66
CA TRP A 259 0.86 -0.84 24.75
C TRP A 259 0.34 -0.82 26.19
N ARG A 260 1.06 -1.44 27.13
CA ARG A 260 0.71 -1.42 28.56
C ARG A 260 0.86 -0.01 29.15
N ALA A 261 1.95 0.68 28.84
CA ALA A 261 2.21 2.03 29.31
C ALA A 261 1.13 3.01 28.83
N GLY A 262 0.71 2.92 27.56
CA GLY A 262 -0.36 3.75 27.01
C GLY A 262 -1.76 3.51 27.62
N GLN A 263 -1.96 2.40 28.35
CA GLN A 263 -3.24 2.07 29.00
C GLN A 263 -3.30 2.45 30.48
N GLY A 264 -2.16 2.80 31.09
CA GLY A 264 -2.07 3.22 32.49
C GLY A 264 -2.33 4.72 32.72
N VAL A 265 -2.69 5.48 31.67
CA VAL A 265 -2.90 6.95 31.70
C VAL A 265 -4.39 7.30 31.54
N GLY A 266 -5.30 6.38 31.87
CA GLY A 266 -6.76 6.55 31.79
C GLY A 266 -7.39 6.77 33.16
#